data_AF-A0A966WGF8-F1
#
_entry.id   AF-A0A966WGF8-F1
#
_cell.length_a   1.000
_cell.length_b   1.000
_cell.length_c   1.000
_cell.angle_alpha   90.00
_cell.angle_beta   90.00
_cell.angle_gamma   90.00
#
_symmetry.space_group_name_H-M   'P 1'
#
loop_
_entity.id
_entity.type
_entity.pdbx_description
1 polymer ?
#
loop_
_entity_poly.entity_id
_entity_poly.type
_entity_poly.pdbx_seq_one_letter_code
_entity_poly.pdbx_strand_id
1 'polypeptide(L)'
;MTDAAKKILEDRIAELEKELEAYRSNGVEKLFYSLQRKANEMADLLNSVNLKNVNIDDAKDKSFERIFKILEKSSAVSESIKSLRESIGFKKEEQKKPFLDRIADVRE
;
A
#
# COMPACT_ATOMS: atom_id res chain seq x y z
N MET A 1 16.09 1.10 -28.73
CA MET A 1 14.62 1.10 -28.61
C MET A 1 14.05 1.71 -29.88
N THR A 2 13.01 1.12 -30.46
CA THR A 2 12.34 1.70 -31.65
C THR A 2 11.55 2.95 -31.23
N ASP A 3 11.45 3.96 -32.09
CA ASP A 3 10.72 5.22 -31.79
C ASP A 3 9.26 4.97 -31.40
N ALA A 4 8.65 3.91 -31.94
CA ALA A 4 7.31 3.48 -31.55
C ALA A 4 7.23 2.99 -30.09
N ALA A 5 8.22 2.24 -29.61
CA ALA A 5 8.26 1.80 -28.22
C ALA A 5 8.50 2.97 -27.25
N LYS A 6 9.30 3.96 -27.66
CA LYS A 6 9.53 5.18 -26.89
C LYS A 6 8.23 5.99 -26.75
N LYS A 7 7.49 6.19 -27.83
CA LYS A 7 6.21 6.90 -27.83
C LYS A 7 5.15 6.23 -26.93
N ILE A 8 5.03 4.90 -27.00
CA ILE A 8 4.12 4.13 -26.13
C ILE A 8 4.48 4.33 -24.65
N LEU A 9 5.77 4.34 -24.31
CA LEU A 9 6.23 4.57 -22.94
C LEU A 9 5.95 6.01 -22.48
N GLU A 10 6.15 7.01 -23.34
CA GLU A 10 5.86 8.41 -23.05
C GLU A 10 4.36 8.66 -22.82
N ASP A 11 3.51 8.09 -23.66
CA ASP A 11 2.04 8.17 -23.51
C ASP A 11 1.60 7.50 -22.20
N ARG A 12 2.21 6.36 -21.83
CA ARG A 12 1.92 5.68 -20.58
C ARG A 12 2.39 6.45 -19.36
N ILE A 13 3.55 7.11 -19.43
CA ILE A 13 4.04 7.97 -18.35
C ILE A 13 3.08 9.15 -18.15
N ALA A 14 2.67 9.84 -19.21
CA ALA A 14 1.76 10.98 -19.12
C ALA A 14 0.38 10.60 -18.54
N GLU A 15 -0.13 9.42 -18.88
CA GLU A 15 -1.36 8.88 -18.32
C GLU A 15 -1.23 8.63 -16.80
N LEU A 16 -0.14 7.98 -16.39
CA LEU A 16 0.14 7.71 -14.97
C LEU A 16 0.38 9.00 -14.18
N GLU A 17 1.06 10.00 -14.76
CA GLU A 17 1.28 11.29 -14.12
C GLU A 17 -0.03 12.05 -13.90
N LYS A 18 -0.94 12.02 -14.88
CA LYS A 18 -2.27 12.63 -14.76
C LYS A 18 -3.12 11.94 -13.69
N GLU A 19 -3.05 10.62 -13.63
CA GLU A 19 -3.73 9.82 -12.61
C GLU A 19 -3.18 10.11 -11.20
N LEU A 20 -1.85 10.20 -11.07
CA LEU A 20 -1.18 10.61 -9.83
C LEU A 20 -1.57 12.03 -9.40
N GLU A 21 -1.73 12.96 -10.34
CA GLU A 21 -2.13 14.33 -10.04
C GLU A 21 -3.60 14.40 -9.58
N ALA A 22 -4.48 13.60 -10.16
CA ALA A 22 -5.85 13.43 -9.67
C ALA A 22 -5.85 12.91 -8.22
N TYR A 23 -5.04 11.90 -7.90
CA TYR A 23 -4.90 11.38 -6.53
C TYR A 23 -4.30 12.39 -5.53
N ARG A 24 -3.56 13.40 -6.01
CA ARG A 24 -3.01 14.48 -5.17
C ARG A 24 -4.04 15.57 -4.87
N SER A 25 -5.07 15.71 -5.70
CA SER A 25 -6.10 16.76 -5.58
C SER A 25 -7.13 16.48 -4.49
N ASN A 26 -7.40 15.20 -4.17
CA ASN A 26 -8.26 14.81 -3.05
C ASN A 26 -7.43 14.54 -1.78
N GLY A 27 -7.68 15.32 -0.72
CA GLY A 27 -6.94 15.21 0.54
C GLY A 27 -7.06 13.82 1.20
N VAL A 28 -8.20 13.14 1.06
CA VAL A 28 -8.43 11.80 1.64
C VAL A 28 -7.61 10.75 0.90
N GLU A 29 -7.57 10.81 -0.44
CA GLU A 29 -6.76 9.91 -1.28
C GLU A 29 -5.28 10.12 -1.04
N LYS A 30 -4.83 11.38 -0.98
CA LYS A 30 -3.45 11.74 -0.66
C LYS A 30 -3.04 11.18 0.70
N LEU A 31 -3.92 11.27 1.71
CA LEU A 31 -3.67 10.71 3.03
C LEU A 31 -3.60 9.18 3.01
N PHE A 32 -4.49 8.51 2.26
CA PHE A 32 -4.47 7.07 2.08
C PHE A 32 -3.15 6.57 1.49
N TYR A 33 -2.71 7.14 0.36
CA TYR A 33 -1.45 6.76 -0.26
C TYR A 33 -0.24 7.08 0.63
N SER A 34 -0.28 8.20 1.36
CA SER A 34 0.76 8.53 2.34
C SER A 34 0.84 7.48 3.45
N LEU A 35 -0.30 7.04 4.00
CA LEU A 35 -0.32 6.01 5.04
C LEU A 35 0.12 4.65 4.52
N GLN A 36 -0.27 4.27 3.30
CA GLN A 36 0.22 3.06 2.65
C GLN A 36 1.74 3.07 2.49
N ARG A 37 2.32 4.20 2.08
CA ARG A 37 3.78 4.35 2.03
C ARG A 37 4.41 4.22 3.41
N LYS A 38 3.82 4.83 4.45
CA LYS A 38 4.33 4.70 5.83
C LYS A 38 4.20 3.29 6.36
N ALA A 39 3.18 2.53 5.97
CA ALA A 39 3.07 1.12 6.30
C ALA A 39 4.23 0.29 5.70
N ASN A 40 4.59 0.55 4.45
CA ASN A 40 5.76 -0.08 3.82
C ASN A 40 7.06 0.29 4.53
N GLU A 41 7.29 1.58 4.81
CA GLU A 41 8.48 2.03 5.53
C GLU A 41 8.59 1.40 6.93
N MET A 42 7.45 1.23 7.64
CA MET A 42 7.43 0.52 8.92
C MET A 42 7.78 -0.97 8.75
N ALA A 43 7.26 -1.63 7.71
CA ALA A 43 7.58 -3.02 7.43
C ALA A 43 9.08 -3.19 7.11
N ASP A 44 9.65 -2.32 6.27
CA ASP A 44 11.07 -2.33 5.94
C ASP A 44 11.95 -2.13 7.18
N LEU A 45 11.57 -1.18 8.05
CA LEU A 45 12.26 -0.97 9.31
C LEU A 45 12.21 -2.21 10.21
N LEU A 46 11.05 -2.83 10.37
CA LEU A 46 10.90 -4.04 11.17
C LEU A 46 11.71 -5.21 10.59
N ASN A 47 11.72 -5.37 9.27
CA ASN A 47 12.51 -6.38 8.58
C ASN A 47 14.02 -6.13 8.67
N SER A 48 14.44 -4.87 8.80
CA SER A 48 15.85 -4.51 8.97
C SER A 48 16.41 -4.85 10.35
N VAL A 49 15.54 -5.08 11.35
CA VAL A 49 15.96 -5.34 12.73
C VAL A 49 15.89 -6.83 13.06
N ASN A 50 17.02 -7.40 13.46
CA ASN A 50 17.06 -8.73 14.05
C ASN A 50 16.90 -8.63 15.59
N LEU A 51 15.77 -9.09 16.11
CA LEU A 51 15.46 -9.03 17.55
C LEU A 51 16.47 -9.77 18.43
N LYS A 52 17.20 -10.76 17.91
CA LYS A 52 18.25 -11.46 18.67
C LYS A 52 19.45 -10.56 19.01
N ASN A 53 19.62 -9.48 18.26
CA ASN A 53 20.75 -8.57 18.39
C ASN A 53 20.37 -7.28 19.16
N VAL A 54 19.11 -7.15 19.57
CA VAL A 54 18.64 -5.99 20.33
C VAL A 54 19.06 -6.19 21.79
N ASN A 55 19.82 -5.23 22.34
CA ASN A 55 20.20 -5.25 23.73
C ASN A 55 18.98 -4.87 24.60
N ILE A 56 18.64 -5.73 25.55
CA ILE A 56 17.54 -5.53 26.50
C ILE A 56 18.03 -5.32 27.94
N ASP A 57 19.33 -5.49 28.19
CA ASP A 57 19.91 -5.43 29.53
C ASP A 57 20.33 -3.99 29.91
N ASP A 58 20.57 -3.14 28.91
CA ASP A 58 20.88 -1.73 29.13
C ASP A 58 19.60 -0.88 29.21
N ALA A 59 19.23 -0.45 30.41
CA ALA A 59 18.08 0.41 30.65
C ALA A 59 18.12 1.78 29.94
N LYS A 60 19.28 2.20 29.41
CA LYS A 60 19.41 3.41 28.58
C LYS A 60 19.12 3.12 27.10
N ASP A 61 19.30 1.89 26.64
CA ASP A 61 19.00 1.48 25.29
C ASP A 61 17.49 1.27 25.13
N LYS A 62 16.84 2.20 24.41
CA LYS A 62 15.39 2.17 24.16
C LYS A 62 15.02 1.50 22.85
N SER A 63 15.94 0.75 22.24
CA SER A 63 15.73 0.16 20.92
C SER A 63 14.57 -0.83 20.93
N PHE A 64 14.52 -1.70 21.94
CA PHE A 64 13.44 -2.67 22.08
C PHE A 64 12.07 -1.99 22.24
N GLU A 65 11.92 -1.03 23.15
CA GLU A 65 10.63 -0.36 23.37
C GLU A 65 10.19 0.43 22.14
N ARG A 66 11.12 1.01 21.38
CA ARG A 66 10.79 1.72 20.12
C ARG A 66 10.27 0.75 19.07
N ILE A 67 10.93 -0.39 18.86
CA ILE A 67 10.50 -1.41 17.90
C ILE A 67 9.14 -1.97 18.31
N PHE A 68 8.98 -2.31 19.59
CA PHE A 68 7.72 -2.84 20.11
C PHE A 68 6.58 -1.84 19.96
N LYS A 69 6.81 -0.55 20.25
CA LYS A 69 5.83 0.52 20.05
C LYS A 69 5.42 0.69 18.59
N ILE A 70 6.32 0.46 17.64
CA ILE A 70 6.00 0.47 16.21
C ILE A 70 5.12 -0.73 15.85
N LEU A 71 5.44 -1.92 16.38
CA LEU A 71 4.62 -3.13 16.21
C LEU A 71 3.21 -2.93 16.77
N GLU A 72 3.06 -2.40 17.98
CA GLU A 72 1.75 -2.10 18.58
C GLU A 72 0.94 -1.11 17.74
N LYS A 73 1.59 -0.05 17.24
CA LYS A 73 0.93 0.98 16.43
C LYS A 73 0.60 0.53 15.01
N SER A 74 1.15 -0.58 14.55
CA SER A 74 0.91 -1.08 13.19
C SER A 74 -0.57 -1.43 12.96
N SER A 75 -1.29 -1.93 13.98
CA SER A 75 -2.74 -2.17 13.91
C SER A 75 -3.52 -0.90 13.63
N ALA A 76 -3.23 0.18 14.37
CA ALA A 76 -3.92 1.46 14.20
C ALA A 76 -3.69 2.06 12.80
N VAL A 77 -2.49 1.89 12.24
CA VAL A 77 -2.19 2.34 10.87
C VAL A 77 -2.94 1.49 9.84
N SER A 78 -2.99 0.16 10.04
CA SER A 78 -3.75 -0.75 9.18
C SER A 78 -5.25 -0.43 9.17
N GLU A 79 -5.84 -0.17 10.34
CA GLU A 79 -7.24 0.23 10.49
C GLU A 79 -7.51 1.57 9.79
N SER A 80 -6.63 2.56 9.99
CA SER A 80 -6.74 3.87 9.33
C SER A 80 -6.70 3.74 7.80
N ILE A 81 -5.81 2.89 7.26
CA ILE A 81 -5.72 2.59 5.83
C ILE A 81 -7.03 1.96 5.33
N LYS A 82 -7.59 1.00 6.07
CA LYS A 82 -8.85 0.33 5.70
C LYS A 82 -10.00 1.34 5.65
N SER A 83 -10.15 2.17 6.68
CA SER A 83 -11.20 3.20 6.73
C SER A 83 -11.09 4.22 5.61
N LEU A 84 -9.86 4.65 5.28
CA LEU A 84 -9.63 5.57 4.16
C LEU A 84 -9.92 4.91 2.81
N ARG A 85 -9.54 3.64 2.64
CA ARG A 85 -9.85 2.86 1.43
C ARG A 85 -11.36 2.79 1.18
N GLU A 86 -12.13 2.53 2.23
CA GLU A 86 -13.59 2.50 2.19
C GLU A 86 -14.16 3.88 1.82
N SER A 87 -13.59 4.96 2.40
CA SER A 87 -14.00 6.35 2.13
C SER A 87 -13.75 6.79 0.68
N ILE A 88 -12.70 6.29 0.05
CA ILE A 88 -12.34 6.57 -1.35
C ILE A 88 -13.22 5.78 -2.33
N GLY A 89 -13.98 4.79 -1.85
CA GLY A 89 -14.85 3.98 -2.71
C GLY A 89 -14.07 3.02 -3.62
N PHE A 90 -12.86 2.59 -3.22
CA PHE A 90 -12.09 1.58 -3.92
C PHE A 90 -12.92 0.28 -4.03
N LYS A 91 -13.51 0.04 -5.21
CA LYS A 91 -14.16 -1.25 -5.50
C LYS A 91 -13.08 -2.33 -5.49
N LYS A 92 -13.34 -3.45 -4.80
CA LYS A 92 -12.56 -4.66 -5.06
C LYS A 92 -12.74 -4.98 -6.54
N GLU A 93 -11.65 -5.11 -7.29
CA GLU A 93 -11.73 -5.76 -8.59
C GLU A 93 -12.35 -7.13 -8.35
N GLU A 94 -13.56 -7.35 -8.84
CA GLU A 94 -14.14 -8.68 -8.85
C GLU A 94 -13.18 -9.55 -9.64
N GLN A 95 -12.57 -10.53 -8.97
CA GLN A 95 -11.83 -11.56 -9.67
C GLN A 95 -12.78 -12.14 -10.70
N LYS A 96 -12.47 -11.95 -11.99
CA LYS A 96 -13.27 -12.50 -13.07
C LYS A 96 -13.47 -13.98 -12.77
N LYS A 97 -14.72 -14.38 -12.53
CA LYS A 97 -15.04 -15.79 -12.25
C LYS A 97 -14.38 -16.66 -13.33
N PRO A 98 -13.86 -17.86 -12.97
CA PRO A 98 -13.39 -18.84 -13.94
C PRO A 98 -14.39 -18.97 -15.09
N PHE A 99 -13.90 -19.20 -16.31
CA PHE A 99 -14.74 -19.20 -17.51
C PHE A 99 -15.96 -20.12 -17.40
N LEU A 100 -15.83 -21.25 -16.70
CA LEU A 100 -16.89 -22.23 -16.46
C LEU A 100 -18.08 -21.64 -15.69
N ASP A 101 -17.83 -20.82 -14.66
CA ASP A 101 -18.89 -20.20 -13.85
C ASP A 101 -19.63 -19.08 -14.61
N ARG A 102 -18.99 -18.49 -15.62
CA ARG A 102 -19.63 -17.46 -16.47
C ARG A 102 -20.65 -18.03 -17.45
N ILE A 103 -20.55 -19.30 -17.81
CA ILE A 103 -21.49 -19.95 -18.74
C ILE A 103 -22.74 -20.45 -18.00
N ALA A 104 -22.59 -20.83 -16.73
CA ALA A 104 -23.70 -21.29 -15.89
C ALA A 104 -24.76 -20.18 -15.70
N ASP A 105 -24.33 -18.94 -15.49
CA ASP A 105 -25.21 -17.78 -15.27
C ASP A 105 -25.97 -17.33 -16.56
N VAL A 106 -25.61 -17.84 -17.75
CA VAL A 106 -26.22 -17.44 -19.05
C VAL A 106 -27.30 -18.43 -19.51
N ARG A 107 -27.51 -19.54 -18.79
CA ARG A 107 -28.38 -20.65 -19.22
C ARG A 107 -29.73 -20.72 -18.51
N GLU A 108 -30.16 -19.67 -17.81
CA GLU A 108 -31.54 -19.53 -17.31
C GLU A 108 -32.42 -18.68 -18.24
#